data_AF-A0A819I9P7-F1
#
_entry.id   AF-A0A819I9P7-F1
#
_cell.length_a   1.000
_cell.length_b   1.000
_cell.length_c   1.000
_cell.angle_alpha   90.00
_cell.angle_beta   90.00
_cell.angle_gamma   90.00
#
_symmetry.space_group_name_H-M   'P 1'
#
loop_
_entity.id
_entity.type
_entity.pdbx_description
1 polymer ?
#
loop_
_entity_poly.entity_id
_entity_poly.type
_entity_poly.pdbx_seq_one_letter_code
_entity_poly.pdbx_strand_id
1 'polypeptide(L)'
;YSFLRELGVREVPDLYQLLNRIDQEHQYGSKKISNYQLPKSLIFFAENFQEHYSKVWKKSDIEKFFLPSSTYYVNHSTKVILRTPEIIFQEPNPIFPCLLPDVLRYFSQYFNISLLGVEKHPSLSIAFNILMKKRNQLLTYQTAAIYFAYFNTLDGLNTTFIQNISNISFIPLSENNIYCKPSQVFIRSKSSTTDKISQDNNNNNVFDDEIARGLIDYIDYGDEANSFLLNIGVRHFPSAENLADLLIDRQKIYFKRNEDTSDQVLSAKVRFYTNCLMQLSIVSNTTQQLYVEPLRSRLINKPWCLAYQIPEGSNEIKYQEFQITKPSDIYLDDDNQYAIKLRPLCAPEEKQLIQLYKKFGAKWISDCVERTLINLGLCL
;
A
#
# COMPACT_ATOMS: atom_id res chain seq x y z
N TYR A 1 -45.73 -49.17 3.66
CA TYR A 1 -45.36 -47.75 3.43
C TYR A 1 -46.55 -46.81 3.63
N SER A 2 -47.72 -47.13 3.06
CA SER A 2 -48.99 -46.41 3.25
C SER A 2 -49.33 -46.08 4.72
N PHE A 3 -49.26 -47.06 5.62
CA PHE A 3 -49.50 -46.87 7.07
C PHE A 3 -48.51 -45.87 7.73
N LEU A 4 -47.22 -45.93 7.36
CA LEU A 4 -46.22 -45.01 7.90
C LEU A 4 -46.44 -43.58 7.40
N ARG A 5 -46.87 -43.44 6.14
CA ARG A 5 -47.21 -42.14 5.55
C ARG A 5 -48.44 -41.52 6.22
N GLU A 6 -49.43 -42.32 6.60
CA GLU A 6 -50.59 -41.89 7.41
C GLU A 6 -50.19 -41.44 8.82
N LEU A 7 -49.14 -42.01 9.39
CA LEU A 7 -48.52 -41.56 10.65
C LEU A 7 -47.61 -40.32 10.48
N GLY A 8 -47.55 -39.74 9.28
CA GLY A 8 -46.75 -38.55 8.99
C GLY A 8 -45.27 -38.82 8.71
N VAL A 9 -44.85 -40.09 8.59
CA VAL A 9 -43.50 -40.45 8.18
C VAL A 9 -43.30 -40.01 6.72
N ARG A 10 -42.38 -39.08 6.51
CA ARG A 10 -42.00 -38.60 5.19
C ARG A 10 -40.90 -39.49 4.61
N GLU A 11 -40.99 -39.75 3.31
CA GLU A 11 -39.94 -40.45 2.56
C GLU A 11 -38.63 -39.69 2.53
N VAL A 12 -38.75 -38.37 2.46
CA VAL A 12 -37.64 -37.44 2.40
C VAL A 12 -37.84 -36.37 3.47
N PRO A 13 -36.85 -36.14 4.34
CA PRO A 13 -36.94 -35.08 5.35
C PRO A 13 -37.06 -33.70 4.69
N ASP A 14 -37.68 -32.77 5.40
CA ASP A 14 -37.68 -31.37 4.97
C ASP A 14 -36.25 -30.81 4.97
N LEU A 15 -35.95 -29.89 4.04
CA LEU A 15 -34.61 -29.31 3.91
C LEU A 15 -34.10 -28.72 5.23
N TYR A 16 -34.91 -27.91 5.93
CA TYR A 16 -34.47 -27.28 7.18
C TYR A 16 -34.29 -28.31 8.30
N GLN A 17 -35.14 -29.34 8.35
CA GLN A 17 -34.97 -30.44 9.30
C GLN A 17 -33.65 -31.19 9.05
N LEU A 18 -33.32 -31.43 7.77
CA LEU A 18 -32.07 -32.07 7.38
C LEU A 18 -30.85 -31.21 7.73
N LEU A 19 -30.88 -29.91 7.43
CA LEU A 19 -29.80 -28.99 7.80
C LEU A 19 -29.59 -28.91 9.32
N ASN A 20 -30.67 -28.92 10.11
CA ASN A 20 -30.58 -28.97 11.57
C ASN A 20 -29.96 -30.28 12.06
N ARG A 21 -30.26 -31.40 11.38
CA ARG A 21 -29.68 -32.68 11.73
C ARG A 21 -28.18 -32.74 11.41
N ILE A 22 -27.75 -32.14 10.30
CA ILE A 22 -26.33 -31.98 9.96
C ILE A 22 -25.58 -31.23 11.07
N ASP A 23 -26.14 -30.12 11.54
CA ASP A 23 -25.56 -29.33 12.65
C ASP A 23 -25.47 -30.15 13.94
N GLN A 24 -26.53 -30.87 14.32
CA GLN A 24 -26.52 -31.77 15.48
C GLN A 24 -25.41 -32.84 15.37
N GLU A 25 -25.34 -33.56 14.25
CA GLU A 25 -24.33 -34.59 14.01
C GLU A 25 -22.90 -34.03 14.08
N HIS A 26 -22.68 -32.83 13.51
CA HIS A 26 -21.40 -32.13 13.62
C HIS A 26 -21.06 -31.74 15.08
N GLN A 27 -22.05 -31.36 15.88
CA GLN A 27 -21.83 -30.99 17.29
C GLN A 27 -21.42 -32.17 18.16
N TYR A 28 -21.99 -33.35 17.93
CA TYR A 28 -21.66 -34.58 18.67
C TYR A 28 -20.40 -35.28 18.14
N GLY A 29 -20.04 -35.07 16.87
CA GLY A 29 -18.86 -35.65 16.25
C GLY A 29 -17.53 -35.01 16.68
N SER A 30 -16.42 -35.71 16.39
CA SER A 30 -15.09 -35.11 16.48
C SER A 30 -15.00 -33.91 15.54
N LYS A 31 -14.49 -32.77 16.03
CA LYS A 31 -14.26 -31.57 15.22
C LYS A 31 -12.81 -31.45 14.73
N LYS A 32 -11.93 -32.41 15.06
CA LYS A 32 -10.55 -32.42 14.55
C LYS A 32 -10.54 -32.93 13.11
N ILE A 33 -9.89 -32.19 12.21
CA ILE A 33 -9.81 -32.53 10.77
C ILE A 33 -9.35 -33.99 10.56
N SER A 34 -8.33 -34.44 11.28
CA SER A 34 -7.75 -35.79 11.14
C SER A 34 -8.75 -36.93 11.40
N ASN A 35 -9.77 -36.67 12.23
CA ASN A 35 -10.73 -37.68 12.67
C ASN A 35 -12.16 -37.23 12.34
N TYR A 36 -12.33 -36.29 11.41
CA TYR A 36 -13.65 -35.75 11.07
C TYR A 36 -14.40 -36.77 10.21
N GLN A 37 -15.61 -37.12 10.65
CA GLN A 37 -16.52 -37.93 9.85
C GLN A 37 -17.62 -37.04 9.29
N LEU A 38 -17.90 -37.18 8.00
CA LEU A 38 -19.00 -36.44 7.38
C LEU A 38 -20.33 -36.83 8.05
N PRO A 39 -21.17 -35.84 8.41
CA PRO A 39 -22.51 -36.12 8.90
C PRO A 39 -23.28 -37.02 7.93
N LYS A 40 -23.95 -38.07 8.45
CA LYS A 40 -24.79 -38.97 7.65
C LYS A 40 -25.91 -38.21 6.96
N SER A 41 -26.44 -37.19 7.64
CA SER A 41 -27.44 -36.30 7.07
C SER A 41 -26.90 -35.45 5.91
N LEU A 42 -25.60 -35.12 5.91
CA LEU A 42 -24.95 -34.40 4.81
C LEU A 42 -24.73 -35.31 3.60
N ILE A 43 -24.35 -36.56 3.86
CA ILE A 43 -24.26 -37.62 2.85
C ILE A 43 -25.61 -37.80 2.15
N PHE A 44 -26.68 -38.01 2.94
CA PHE A 44 -28.04 -38.13 2.41
C PHE A 44 -28.45 -36.90 1.61
N PHE A 45 -28.16 -35.69 2.10
CA PHE A 45 -28.42 -34.45 1.37
C PHE A 45 -27.73 -34.45 0.00
N ALA A 46 -26.46 -34.84 -0.06
CA ALA A 46 -25.69 -34.80 -1.29
C ALA A 46 -26.22 -35.79 -2.34
N GLU A 47 -26.53 -37.02 -1.92
CA GLU A 47 -27.09 -38.09 -2.76
C GLU A 47 -28.45 -37.71 -3.37
N ASN A 48 -29.26 -36.95 -2.61
CA ASN A 48 -30.66 -36.68 -2.93
C ASN A 48 -30.92 -35.24 -3.41
N PHE A 49 -29.87 -34.43 -3.57
CA PHE A 49 -29.99 -33.00 -3.88
C PHE A 49 -30.76 -32.73 -5.16
N GLN A 50 -30.34 -33.36 -6.26
CA GLN A 50 -30.93 -33.08 -7.57
C GLN A 50 -32.40 -33.45 -7.64
N GLU A 51 -32.78 -34.60 -7.06
CA GLU A 51 -34.12 -35.13 -7.12
C GLU A 51 -35.11 -34.36 -6.23
N HIS A 52 -34.72 -34.07 -4.99
CA HIS A 52 -35.66 -33.62 -3.97
C HIS A 52 -35.46 -32.18 -3.50
N TYR A 53 -34.23 -31.65 -3.53
CA TYR A 53 -33.91 -30.36 -2.89
C TYR A 53 -33.64 -29.23 -3.89
N SER A 54 -33.19 -29.55 -5.11
CA SER A 54 -32.80 -28.57 -6.13
C SER A 54 -33.89 -27.54 -6.46
N LYS A 55 -35.16 -27.97 -6.48
CA LYS A 55 -36.32 -27.12 -6.81
C LYS A 55 -36.71 -26.14 -5.70
N VAL A 56 -36.41 -26.49 -4.45
CA VAL A 56 -36.69 -25.66 -3.27
C VAL A 56 -35.46 -24.89 -2.80
N TRP A 57 -34.28 -25.20 -3.35
CA TRP A 57 -33.03 -24.58 -2.98
C TRP A 57 -32.96 -23.13 -3.47
N LYS A 58 -32.84 -22.21 -2.51
CA LYS A 58 -32.58 -20.79 -2.77
C LYS A 58 -31.46 -20.34 -1.86
N LYS A 59 -30.33 -19.93 -2.45
CA LYS A 59 -29.12 -19.52 -1.71
C LYS A 59 -29.42 -18.48 -0.62
N SER A 60 -30.29 -17.52 -0.92
CA SER A 60 -30.70 -16.42 0.00
C SER A 60 -31.44 -16.90 1.25
N ASP A 61 -32.06 -18.07 1.21
CA ASP A 61 -33.01 -18.52 2.23
C ASP A 61 -32.32 -19.46 3.25
N ILE A 62 -31.04 -19.80 3.02
CA ILE A 62 -30.27 -20.72 3.84
C ILE A 62 -29.39 -19.96 4.82
N GLU A 63 -29.92 -19.71 6.02
CA GLU A 63 -29.16 -19.09 7.12
C GLU A 63 -28.39 -20.12 7.97
N LYS A 64 -28.77 -21.40 7.88
CA LYS A 64 -28.20 -22.46 8.73
C LYS A 64 -26.82 -22.87 8.23
N PHE A 65 -25.84 -22.93 9.13
CA PHE A 65 -24.53 -23.50 8.83
C PHE A 65 -24.60 -25.02 8.72
N PHE A 66 -24.15 -25.57 7.59
CA PHE A 66 -24.21 -27.02 7.35
C PHE A 66 -23.05 -27.58 6.54
N LEU A 67 -22.26 -26.73 5.86
CA LEU A 67 -21.14 -27.19 5.04
C LEU A 67 -19.85 -27.29 5.86
N PRO A 68 -19.29 -28.50 6.05
CA PRO A 68 -18.04 -28.67 6.79
C PRO A 68 -16.86 -28.03 6.05
N SER A 69 -16.20 -27.12 6.75
CA SER A 69 -15.15 -26.25 6.21
C SER A 69 -14.02 -26.12 7.22
N SER A 70 -12.86 -25.66 6.76
CA SER A 70 -11.72 -25.35 7.62
C SER A 70 -11.15 -23.98 7.31
N THR A 71 -10.52 -23.36 8.30
CA THR A 71 -9.74 -22.13 8.16
C THR A 71 -8.24 -22.43 8.20
N TYR A 72 -7.83 -23.64 7.78
CA TYR A 72 -6.45 -24.11 7.90
C TYR A 72 -5.45 -23.16 7.24
N TYR A 73 -5.79 -22.64 6.07
CA TYR A 73 -4.92 -21.68 5.35
C TYR A 73 -5.01 -20.24 5.86
N VAL A 74 -6.02 -19.92 6.67
CA VAL A 74 -6.20 -18.57 7.26
C VAL A 74 -5.48 -18.48 8.60
N ASN A 75 -5.66 -19.49 9.48
CA ASN A 75 -5.20 -19.46 10.88
C ASN A 75 -4.61 -20.80 11.36
N HIS A 76 -4.23 -21.71 10.47
CA HIS A 76 -3.76 -23.07 10.81
C HIS A 76 -4.70 -23.86 11.73
N SER A 77 -6.00 -23.56 11.67
CA SER A 77 -6.99 -24.27 12.48
C SER A 77 -7.08 -25.73 12.06
N THR A 78 -6.90 -26.62 13.02
CA THR A 78 -7.15 -28.06 12.87
C THR A 78 -8.59 -28.46 13.16
N LYS A 79 -9.48 -27.46 13.37
CA LYS A 79 -10.89 -27.65 13.67
C LYS A 79 -11.77 -27.44 12.44
N VAL A 80 -12.70 -28.35 12.26
CA VAL A 80 -13.80 -28.26 11.30
C VAL A 80 -14.88 -27.36 11.87
N ILE A 81 -15.37 -26.47 11.03
CA ILE A 81 -16.49 -25.57 11.33
C ILE A 81 -17.57 -25.72 10.25
N LEU A 82 -18.82 -25.49 10.61
CA LEU A 82 -19.89 -25.39 9.64
C LEU A 82 -20.05 -23.95 9.16
N ARG A 83 -20.34 -23.79 7.88
CA ARG A 83 -20.59 -22.49 7.24
C ARG A 83 -21.72 -22.58 6.21
N THR A 84 -22.20 -21.43 5.77
CA THR A 84 -23.12 -21.30 4.64
C THR A 84 -22.33 -21.23 3.32
N PRO A 85 -22.98 -21.54 2.18
CA PRO A 85 -22.35 -21.47 0.85
C PRO A 85 -21.80 -20.09 0.47
N GLU A 86 -22.32 -19.01 1.06
CA GLU A 86 -21.98 -17.63 0.67
C GLU A 86 -20.57 -17.20 1.09
N ILE A 87 -20.04 -17.79 2.16
CA ILE A 87 -18.78 -17.35 2.80
C ILE A 87 -17.69 -18.43 2.80
N ILE A 88 -17.83 -19.42 1.91
CA ILE A 88 -16.86 -20.50 1.74
C ILE A 88 -16.56 -20.73 0.27
N PHE A 89 -15.39 -21.27 0.02
CA PHE A 89 -14.89 -21.51 -1.32
C PHE A 89 -14.38 -22.94 -1.46
N GLN A 90 -14.33 -23.41 -2.71
CA GLN A 90 -13.85 -24.75 -3.01
C GLN A 90 -12.32 -24.80 -2.88
N GLU A 91 -11.62 -23.78 -3.33
CA GLU A 91 -10.16 -23.77 -3.41
C GLU A 91 -9.51 -23.10 -2.17
N PRO A 92 -8.35 -23.63 -1.71
CA PRO A 92 -7.56 -23.04 -0.64
C PRO A 92 -7.26 -21.56 -0.87
N ASN A 93 -7.45 -20.73 0.17
CA ASN A 93 -7.09 -19.33 0.12
C ASN A 93 -6.79 -18.77 1.53
N PRO A 94 -6.04 -17.65 1.62
CA PRO A 94 -5.58 -17.11 2.91
C PRO A 94 -6.61 -16.26 3.66
N ILE A 95 -7.81 -16.00 3.09
CA ILE A 95 -8.78 -15.03 3.65
C ILE A 95 -10.02 -15.73 4.20
N PHE A 96 -10.51 -16.76 3.52
CA PHE A 96 -11.80 -17.38 3.75
C PHE A 96 -11.68 -18.85 4.16
N PRO A 97 -12.67 -19.38 4.90
CA PRO A 97 -12.79 -20.81 5.09
C PRO A 97 -12.99 -21.52 3.74
N CYS A 98 -12.39 -22.70 3.62
CA CYS A 98 -12.51 -23.56 2.44
C CYS A 98 -13.19 -24.87 2.82
N LEU A 99 -13.91 -25.46 1.87
CA LEU A 99 -14.49 -26.80 2.07
C LEU A 99 -13.41 -27.83 2.36
N LEU A 100 -13.75 -28.85 3.14
CA LEU A 100 -12.85 -29.99 3.34
C LEU A 100 -12.70 -30.78 2.02
N PRO A 101 -11.49 -31.32 1.72
CA PRO A 101 -11.28 -32.15 0.53
C PRO A 101 -12.25 -33.32 0.43
N ASP A 102 -12.60 -33.95 1.56
CA ASP A 102 -13.57 -35.05 1.60
C ASP A 102 -14.99 -34.59 1.23
N VAL A 103 -15.38 -33.37 1.59
CA VAL A 103 -16.68 -32.80 1.20
C VAL A 103 -16.70 -32.59 -0.31
N LEU A 104 -15.66 -31.98 -0.88
CA LEU A 104 -15.55 -31.74 -2.32
C LEU A 104 -15.58 -33.05 -3.11
N ARG A 105 -14.77 -34.05 -2.68
CA ARG A 105 -14.72 -35.37 -3.31
C ARG A 105 -16.06 -36.08 -3.25
N TYR A 106 -16.78 -35.96 -2.14
CA TYR A 106 -18.07 -36.63 -1.98
C TYR A 106 -19.15 -35.97 -2.83
N PHE A 107 -19.28 -34.65 -2.78
CA PHE A 107 -20.30 -33.93 -3.56
C PHE A 107 -20.10 -34.08 -5.07
N SER A 108 -18.84 -34.09 -5.55
CA SER A 108 -18.55 -34.22 -6.98
C SER A 108 -19.01 -35.53 -7.61
N GLN A 109 -19.30 -36.57 -6.81
CA GLN A 109 -19.86 -37.83 -7.29
C GLN A 109 -21.34 -37.71 -7.67
N TYR A 110 -22.06 -36.74 -7.09
CA TYR A 110 -23.51 -36.60 -7.24
C TYR A 110 -23.91 -35.35 -8.00
N PHE A 111 -23.27 -34.21 -7.73
CA PHE A 111 -23.56 -32.97 -8.45
C PHE A 111 -22.46 -31.90 -8.30
N ASN A 112 -22.49 -30.89 -9.16
CA ASN A 112 -21.58 -29.75 -9.05
C ASN A 112 -21.97 -28.88 -7.84
N ILE A 113 -21.11 -28.81 -6.83
CA ILE A 113 -21.35 -28.06 -5.58
C ILE A 113 -21.61 -26.56 -5.80
N SER A 114 -21.23 -26.03 -6.97
CA SER A 114 -21.58 -24.66 -7.39
C SER A 114 -23.09 -24.45 -7.48
N LEU A 115 -23.90 -25.51 -7.64
CA LEU A 115 -25.36 -25.45 -7.56
C LEU A 115 -25.88 -25.04 -6.18
N LEU A 116 -25.07 -25.24 -5.11
CA LEU A 116 -25.38 -24.71 -3.79
C LEU A 116 -25.03 -23.22 -3.65
N GLY A 117 -24.37 -22.64 -4.64
CA GLY A 117 -23.85 -21.29 -4.61
C GLY A 117 -22.46 -21.16 -3.99
N VAL A 118 -21.73 -22.27 -3.84
CA VAL A 118 -20.32 -22.30 -3.42
C VAL A 118 -19.42 -22.03 -4.62
N GLU A 119 -18.74 -20.90 -4.61
CA GLU A 119 -17.82 -20.50 -5.69
C GLU A 119 -16.44 -21.17 -5.53
N LYS A 120 -15.68 -21.25 -6.62
CA LYS A 120 -14.33 -21.83 -6.59
C LYS A 120 -13.37 -20.99 -5.75
N HIS A 121 -13.35 -19.69 -6.01
CA HIS A 121 -12.58 -18.68 -5.32
C HIS A 121 -13.43 -17.40 -5.18
N PRO A 122 -13.14 -16.52 -4.20
CA PRO A 122 -13.76 -15.20 -4.12
C PRO A 122 -13.40 -14.35 -5.34
N SER A 123 -14.25 -13.37 -5.66
CA SER A 123 -13.83 -12.26 -6.53
C SER A 123 -12.85 -11.35 -5.81
N LEU A 124 -11.98 -10.66 -6.56
CA LEU A 124 -11.04 -9.68 -6.00
C LEU A 124 -11.75 -8.63 -5.12
N SER A 125 -12.95 -8.19 -5.53
CA SER A 125 -13.74 -7.22 -4.77
C SER A 125 -14.22 -7.77 -3.43
N ILE A 126 -14.72 -9.01 -3.39
CA ILE A 126 -15.15 -9.66 -2.13
C ILE A 126 -13.97 -9.84 -1.19
N ALA A 127 -12.84 -10.34 -1.71
CA ALA A 127 -11.64 -10.59 -0.94
C ALA A 127 -11.04 -9.30 -0.37
N PHE A 128 -10.94 -8.24 -1.18
CA PHE A 128 -10.46 -6.93 -0.76
C PHE A 128 -11.37 -6.29 0.28
N ASN A 129 -12.69 -6.32 0.09
CA ASN A 129 -13.64 -5.73 1.05
C ASN A 129 -13.55 -6.39 2.44
N ILE A 130 -13.37 -7.71 2.49
CA ILE A 130 -13.20 -8.43 3.76
C ILE A 130 -11.86 -8.09 4.40
N LEU A 131 -10.79 -8.02 3.61
CA LEU A 131 -9.48 -7.59 4.08
C LEU A 131 -9.56 -6.19 4.69
N MET A 132 -10.25 -5.25 4.05
CA MET A 132 -10.43 -3.89 4.56
C MET A 132 -11.27 -3.83 5.85
N LYS A 133 -12.36 -4.62 5.94
CA LYS A 133 -13.17 -4.71 7.16
C LYS A 133 -12.38 -5.26 8.35
N LYS A 134 -11.40 -6.13 8.11
CA LYS A 134 -10.56 -6.76 9.14
C LYS A 134 -9.10 -6.31 9.05
N ARG A 135 -8.84 -5.12 8.51
CA ARG A 135 -7.49 -4.67 8.12
C ARG A 135 -6.48 -4.80 9.25
N ASN A 136 -6.82 -4.31 10.45
CA ASN A 136 -5.90 -4.31 11.59
C ASN A 136 -5.65 -5.73 12.17
N GLN A 137 -6.45 -6.73 11.78
CA GLN A 137 -6.29 -8.12 12.23
C GLN A 137 -5.58 -8.98 11.19
N LEU A 138 -5.90 -8.76 9.91
CA LEU A 138 -5.39 -9.58 8.81
C LEU A 138 -4.17 -8.94 8.16
N LEU A 139 -4.22 -7.66 7.83
CA LEU A 139 -3.23 -7.01 6.96
C LEU A 139 -2.09 -6.37 7.77
N THR A 140 -1.06 -7.15 8.06
CA THR A 140 0.19 -6.70 8.68
C THR A 140 1.32 -6.69 7.64
N TYR A 141 2.48 -6.13 7.99
CA TYR A 141 3.66 -6.18 7.11
C TYR A 141 4.02 -7.63 6.71
N GLN A 142 3.91 -8.56 7.66
CA GLN A 142 4.29 -9.97 7.49
C GLN A 142 3.29 -10.74 6.61
N THR A 143 2.00 -10.41 6.68
CA THR A 143 0.95 -11.10 5.92
C THR A 143 0.64 -10.43 4.58
N ALA A 144 1.05 -9.17 4.38
CA ALA A 144 0.80 -8.42 3.16
C ALA A 144 1.28 -9.14 1.89
N ALA A 145 2.48 -9.73 1.94
CA ALA A 145 3.02 -10.52 0.83
C ALA A 145 2.07 -11.64 0.41
N ILE A 146 1.54 -12.40 1.38
CA ILE A 146 0.61 -13.51 1.12
C ILE A 146 -0.68 -13.00 0.49
N TYR A 147 -1.26 -11.93 1.04
CA TYR A 147 -2.54 -11.40 0.53
C TYR A 147 -2.42 -10.75 -0.83
N PHE A 148 -1.39 -9.95 -1.07
CA PHE A 148 -1.19 -9.30 -2.36
C PHE A 148 -0.80 -10.30 -3.45
N ALA A 149 0.01 -11.31 -3.13
CA ALA A 149 0.29 -12.41 -4.05
C ALA A 149 -1.01 -13.16 -4.40
N TYR A 150 -1.85 -13.43 -3.42
CA TYR A 150 -3.16 -14.06 -3.66
C TYR A 150 -4.09 -13.18 -4.51
N PHE A 151 -4.15 -11.87 -4.25
CA PHE A 151 -4.94 -10.95 -5.08
C PHE A 151 -4.47 -10.90 -6.53
N ASN A 152 -3.18 -11.12 -6.78
CA ASN A 152 -2.66 -11.23 -8.14
C ASN A 152 -3.22 -12.43 -8.92
N THR A 153 -3.72 -13.47 -8.23
CA THR A 153 -4.29 -14.66 -8.88
C THR A 153 -5.81 -14.56 -9.05
N LEU A 154 -6.45 -13.49 -8.57
CA LEU A 154 -7.90 -13.33 -8.64
C LEU A 154 -8.33 -12.52 -9.85
N ASP A 155 -9.43 -12.95 -10.46
CA ASP A 155 -10.12 -12.15 -11.47
C ASP A 155 -10.84 -10.95 -10.86
N GLY A 156 -10.99 -9.90 -11.66
CA GLY A 156 -11.78 -8.71 -11.31
C GLY A 156 -10.95 -7.43 -11.17
N LEU A 157 -9.66 -7.46 -11.50
CA LEU A 157 -8.88 -6.23 -11.62
C LEU A 157 -9.34 -5.45 -12.87
N ASN A 158 -9.94 -4.29 -12.64
CA ASN A 158 -10.38 -3.38 -13.69
C ASN A 158 -10.17 -1.92 -13.28
N THR A 159 -10.38 -1.00 -14.21
CA THR A 159 -10.17 0.44 -14.00
C THR A 159 -11.01 0.99 -12.85
N THR A 160 -12.28 0.58 -12.73
CA THR A 160 -13.18 0.98 -11.64
C THR A 160 -12.65 0.53 -10.28
N PHE A 161 -12.19 -0.71 -10.17
CA PHE A 161 -11.60 -1.24 -8.94
C PHE A 161 -10.33 -0.46 -8.57
N ILE A 162 -9.43 -0.25 -9.52
CA ILE A 162 -8.18 0.51 -9.32
C ILE A 162 -8.47 1.93 -8.84
N GLN A 163 -9.42 2.62 -9.48
CA GLN A 163 -9.82 3.97 -9.07
C GLN A 163 -10.35 3.99 -7.63
N ASN A 164 -11.19 3.01 -7.26
CA ASN A 164 -11.74 2.92 -5.91
C ASN A 164 -10.67 2.71 -4.84
N ILE A 165 -9.63 1.91 -5.12
CA ILE A 165 -8.58 1.62 -4.14
C ILE A 165 -7.40 2.59 -4.15
N SER A 166 -7.24 3.38 -5.22
CA SER A 166 -6.12 4.33 -5.41
C SER A 166 -5.96 5.33 -4.26
N ASN A 167 -7.07 5.69 -3.61
CA ASN A 167 -7.10 6.65 -2.50
C ASN A 167 -7.18 6.01 -1.12
N ILE A 168 -7.21 4.67 -1.05
CA ILE A 168 -7.32 3.94 0.21
C ILE A 168 -5.92 3.65 0.75
N SER A 169 -5.69 3.99 2.02
CA SER A 169 -4.47 3.60 2.72
C SER A 169 -4.60 2.16 3.23
N PHE A 170 -3.99 1.20 2.52
CA PHE A 170 -4.01 -0.21 2.90
C PHE A 170 -2.66 -0.92 2.76
N ILE A 171 -1.64 -0.29 2.18
CA ILE A 171 -0.33 -0.92 2.01
C ILE A 171 0.51 -0.70 3.29
N PRO A 172 0.86 -1.76 4.05
CA PRO A 172 1.51 -1.61 5.34
C PRO A 172 3.02 -1.33 5.21
N LEU A 173 3.46 -0.13 5.59
CA LEU A 173 4.88 0.25 5.44
C LEU A 173 5.80 -0.41 6.47
N SER A 174 5.29 -0.69 7.67
CA SER A 174 6.07 -1.30 8.76
C SER A 174 5.14 -2.03 9.73
N GLU A 175 5.74 -2.73 10.69
CA GLU A 175 5.02 -3.50 11.72
C GLU A 175 4.11 -2.63 12.62
N ASN A 176 4.30 -1.31 12.62
CA ASN A 176 3.52 -0.36 13.44
C ASN A 176 2.14 0.00 12.86
N ASN A 177 1.56 -0.84 11.99
CA ASN A 177 0.24 -0.61 11.35
C ASN A 177 0.11 0.76 10.65
N ILE A 178 1.21 1.27 10.10
CA ILE A 178 1.20 2.47 9.26
C ILE A 178 0.83 2.03 7.85
N TYR A 179 -0.31 2.51 7.36
CA TYR A 179 -0.81 2.19 6.02
C TYR A 179 -0.67 3.37 5.07
N CYS A 180 -0.17 3.08 3.89
CA CYS A 180 0.03 4.04 2.80
C CYS A 180 -0.93 3.77 1.65
N LYS A 181 -1.21 4.83 0.89
CA LYS A 181 -1.88 4.74 -0.41
C LYS A 181 -0.90 4.24 -1.47
N PRO A 182 -1.38 3.66 -2.59
CA PRO A 182 -0.52 3.26 -3.71
C PRO A 182 0.42 4.37 -4.22
N SER A 183 0.01 5.64 -4.21
CA SER A 183 0.84 6.76 -4.66
C SER A 183 1.94 7.20 -3.69
N GLN A 184 1.94 6.67 -2.45
CA GLN A 184 2.82 7.11 -1.35
C GLN A 184 3.96 6.14 -1.06
N VAL A 185 3.98 4.99 -1.73
CA VAL A 185 5.00 3.95 -1.60
C VAL A 185 5.49 3.52 -2.97
N PHE A 186 6.69 2.96 -3.03
CA PHE A 186 7.34 2.60 -4.29
C PHE A 186 7.94 1.21 -4.22
N ILE A 187 7.90 0.47 -5.33
CA ILE A 187 8.46 -0.88 -5.39
C ILE A 187 9.90 -0.80 -5.84
N ARG A 188 10.81 -1.46 -5.12
CA ARG A 188 12.20 -1.53 -5.53
C ARG A 188 12.34 -2.22 -6.89
N SER A 189 12.97 -1.56 -7.86
CA SER A 189 13.36 -2.27 -9.08
C SER A 189 14.56 -3.16 -8.75
N LYS A 190 14.43 -4.47 -8.97
CA LYS A 190 15.57 -5.40 -8.90
C LYS A 190 16.61 -5.14 -10.01
N SER A 191 16.28 -4.31 -11.01
CA SER A 191 17.02 -4.14 -12.27
C SER A 191 18.23 -3.22 -12.23
N SER A 192 18.63 -2.65 -11.09
CA SER A 192 19.93 -1.95 -10.98
C SER A 192 21.11 -2.91 -10.70
N THR A 193 20.94 -4.21 -10.97
CA THR A 193 21.98 -5.24 -10.82
C THR A 193 22.55 -5.76 -12.14
N THR A 194 22.04 -5.32 -13.30
CA THR A 194 22.57 -5.72 -14.61
C THR A 194 23.57 -4.75 -15.23
N ASP A 195 23.85 -3.61 -14.59
CA ASP A 195 25.06 -2.85 -14.88
C ASP A 195 26.23 -3.53 -14.16
N LYS A 196 26.81 -4.50 -14.87
CA LYS A 196 28.09 -5.12 -14.54
C LYS A 196 29.14 -4.03 -14.32
N ILE A 197 29.59 -3.88 -13.07
CA ILE A 197 30.98 -3.78 -12.59
C ILE A 197 30.92 -3.18 -11.18
N SER A 198 30.85 -4.04 -10.16
CA SER A 198 31.54 -3.91 -8.86
C SER A 198 30.93 -4.93 -7.89
N GLN A 199 31.68 -5.99 -7.63
CA GLN A 199 31.29 -7.09 -6.75
C GLN A 199 31.46 -6.76 -5.25
N ASP A 200 31.47 -5.47 -4.87
CA ASP A 200 31.85 -5.05 -3.51
C ASP A 200 30.76 -4.36 -2.68
N ASN A 201 29.56 -4.04 -3.20
CA ASN A 201 28.65 -3.14 -2.47
C ASN A 201 27.20 -3.62 -2.38
N ASN A 202 26.94 -4.72 -1.66
CA ASN A 202 25.60 -4.95 -1.10
C ASN A 202 25.22 -3.90 -0.02
N ASN A 203 26.21 -3.16 0.52
CA ASN A 203 25.98 -2.14 1.55
C ASN A 203 25.52 -0.78 1.01
N ASN A 204 25.84 -0.41 -0.24
CA ASN A 204 25.49 0.92 -0.76
C ASN A 204 23.98 1.09 -0.99
N ASN A 205 23.30 0.04 -1.47
CA ASN A 205 21.86 0.09 -1.70
C ASN A 205 21.06 0.15 -0.38
N VAL A 206 21.57 -0.48 0.69
CA VAL A 206 20.93 -0.43 2.01
C VAL A 206 21.08 0.97 2.62
N PHE A 207 22.25 1.59 2.45
CA PHE A 207 22.48 2.95 2.88
C PHE A 207 21.59 3.95 2.12
N ASP A 208 21.46 3.83 0.81
CA ASP A 208 20.59 4.72 0.02
C ASP A 208 19.10 4.58 0.41
N ASP A 209 18.62 3.37 0.71
CA ASP A 209 17.25 3.13 1.18
C ASP A 209 17.02 3.74 2.58
N GLU A 210 17.98 3.57 3.50
CA GLU A 210 17.90 4.15 4.84
C GLU A 210 17.94 5.68 4.80
N ILE A 211 18.77 6.25 3.91
CA ILE A 211 18.84 7.69 3.68
C ILE A 211 17.56 8.21 3.02
N ALA A 212 16.93 7.46 2.11
CA ALA A 212 15.68 7.86 1.46
C ALA A 212 14.45 7.76 2.38
N ARG A 213 14.50 6.83 3.35
CA ARG A 213 13.38 6.49 4.24
C ARG A 213 12.83 7.71 4.96
N GLY A 214 11.49 7.79 5.01
CA GLY A 214 10.77 8.93 5.60
C GLY A 214 10.57 10.09 4.63
N LEU A 215 11.31 10.17 3.51
CA LEU A 215 10.95 10.99 2.36
C LEU A 215 10.30 10.14 1.28
N ILE A 216 11.03 9.15 0.76
CA ILE A 216 10.56 8.17 -0.23
C ILE A 216 10.60 6.81 0.42
N ASP A 217 9.43 6.18 0.54
CA ASP A 217 9.30 4.88 1.21
C ASP A 217 9.20 3.76 0.17
N TYR A 218 10.20 2.88 0.18
CA TYR A 218 10.23 1.69 -0.66
C TYR A 218 9.68 0.47 0.07
N ILE A 219 9.01 -0.40 -0.69
CA ILE A 219 8.45 -1.67 -0.22
C ILE A 219 8.90 -2.80 -1.15
N ASP A 220 8.98 -4.00 -0.58
CA ASP A 220 9.17 -5.24 -1.33
C ASP A 220 8.42 -6.38 -0.61
N TYR A 221 7.42 -6.95 -1.28
CA TYR A 221 6.64 -8.08 -0.78
C TYR A 221 6.85 -9.36 -1.60
N GLY A 222 7.86 -9.41 -2.47
CA GLY A 222 8.06 -10.50 -3.41
C GLY A 222 7.38 -10.26 -4.77
N ASP A 223 7.75 -11.07 -5.77
CA ASP A 223 7.45 -10.79 -7.17
C ASP A 223 5.94 -10.82 -7.49
N GLU A 224 5.20 -11.79 -6.96
CA GLU A 224 3.77 -11.94 -7.17
C GLU A 224 2.98 -10.80 -6.51
N ALA A 225 3.33 -10.47 -5.27
CA ALA A 225 2.70 -9.39 -4.52
C ALA A 225 2.99 -8.02 -5.14
N ASN A 226 4.25 -7.77 -5.51
CA ASN A 226 4.66 -6.54 -6.18
C ASN A 226 3.99 -6.41 -7.55
N SER A 227 3.79 -7.51 -8.29
CA SER A 227 3.06 -7.49 -9.56
C SER A 227 1.62 -6.99 -9.39
N PHE A 228 0.91 -7.47 -8.37
CA PHE A 228 -0.41 -6.94 -8.03
C PHE A 228 -0.36 -5.44 -7.71
N LEU A 229 0.60 -5.03 -6.89
CA LEU A 229 0.77 -3.62 -6.50
C LEU A 229 1.09 -2.71 -7.70
N LEU A 230 1.92 -3.15 -8.65
CA LEU A 230 2.18 -2.44 -9.91
C LEU A 230 0.88 -2.29 -10.72
N ASN A 231 0.10 -3.36 -10.81
CA ASN A 231 -1.16 -3.38 -11.56
C ASN A 231 -2.24 -2.45 -10.97
N ILE A 232 -2.16 -2.09 -9.68
CA ILE A 232 -3.04 -1.12 -9.03
C ILE A 232 -2.46 0.30 -8.96
N GLY A 233 -1.30 0.54 -9.59
CA GLY A 233 -0.73 1.87 -9.76
C GLY A 233 0.41 2.24 -8.80
N VAL A 234 0.91 1.31 -7.98
CA VAL A 234 2.20 1.51 -7.30
C VAL A 234 3.29 1.57 -8.38
N ARG A 235 4.30 2.43 -8.19
CA ARG A 235 5.38 2.63 -9.18
C ARG A 235 6.73 2.29 -8.59
N HIS A 236 7.74 2.17 -9.44
CA HIS A 236 9.13 2.03 -8.99
C HIS A 236 9.71 3.34 -8.46
N PHE A 237 9.26 4.48 -9.00
CA PHE A 237 9.73 5.80 -8.65
C PHE A 237 8.58 6.81 -8.61
N PRO A 238 8.67 7.85 -7.78
CA PRO A 238 7.69 8.92 -7.77
C PRO A 238 7.63 9.63 -9.12
N SER A 239 6.42 9.97 -9.57
CA SER A 239 6.25 10.99 -10.60
C SER A 239 6.74 12.35 -10.06
N ALA A 240 6.96 13.33 -10.93
CA ALA A 240 7.33 14.67 -10.49
C ALA A 240 6.27 15.30 -9.56
N GLU A 241 4.99 15.06 -9.85
CA GLU A 241 3.87 15.49 -9.00
C GLU A 241 3.94 14.84 -7.61
N ASN A 242 4.10 13.51 -7.56
CA ASN A 242 4.24 12.80 -6.29
C ASN A 242 5.50 13.24 -5.54
N LEU A 243 6.61 13.44 -6.23
CA LEU A 243 7.86 13.89 -5.62
C LEU A 243 7.72 15.28 -5.00
N ALA A 244 7.10 16.21 -5.73
CA ALA A 244 6.78 17.55 -5.22
C ALA A 244 5.91 17.47 -3.95
N ASP A 245 4.87 16.65 -3.95
CA ASP A 245 4.02 16.42 -2.78
C ASP A 245 4.82 15.83 -1.60
N LEU A 246 5.68 14.85 -1.84
CA LEU A 246 6.52 14.25 -0.79
C LEU A 246 7.48 15.28 -0.18
N LEU A 247 8.13 16.12 -0.99
CA LEU A 247 9.02 17.18 -0.50
C LEU A 247 8.25 18.22 0.34
N ILE A 248 7.04 18.59 -0.06
CA ILE A 248 6.20 19.51 0.70
C ILE A 248 5.73 18.89 2.03
N ASP A 249 5.24 17.65 1.99
CA ASP A 249 4.50 17.06 3.10
C ASP A 249 5.42 16.37 4.12
N ARG A 250 6.56 15.82 3.67
CA ARG A 250 7.42 14.96 4.51
C ARG A 250 8.74 15.58 4.95
N GLN A 251 9.15 16.73 4.40
CA GLN A 251 10.45 17.34 4.73
C GLN A 251 10.71 17.49 6.22
N LYS A 252 9.70 17.86 7.02
CA LYS A 252 9.84 18.02 8.47
C LYS A 252 10.16 16.72 9.17
N ILE A 253 9.51 15.63 8.76
CA ILE A 253 9.71 14.30 9.32
C ILE A 253 11.07 13.77 8.88
N TYR A 254 11.42 13.99 7.61
CA TYR A 254 12.65 13.52 7.00
C TYR A 254 13.91 14.09 7.68
N PHE A 255 13.92 15.39 7.96
CA PHE A 255 15.04 16.08 8.60
C PHE A 255 14.95 16.16 10.13
N LYS A 256 13.97 15.52 10.77
CA LYS A 256 13.88 15.47 12.23
C LYS A 256 15.13 14.80 12.80
N ARG A 257 15.90 15.54 13.61
CA ARG A 257 17.07 15.00 14.32
C ARG A 257 16.61 14.13 15.49
N ASN A 258 17.15 12.92 15.57
CA ASN A 258 17.11 12.07 16.74
C ASN A 258 18.52 12.02 17.37
N GLU A 259 18.65 11.53 18.61
CA GLU A 259 19.94 11.43 19.32
C GLU A 259 21.02 10.68 18.52
N ASP A 260 20.62 9.75 17.65
CA ASP A 260 21.53 8.95 16.81
C ASP A 260 21.86 9.57 15.44
N THR A 261 21.35 10.77 15.12
CA THR A 261 21.59 11.37 13.80
C THR A 261 22.97 12.01 13.73
N SER A 262 23.94 11.27 13.19
CA SER A 262 25.28 11.81 12.93
C SER A 262 25.27 12.86 11.82
N ASP A 263 26.26 13.76 11.82
CA ASP A 263 26.44 14.77 10.77
C ASP A 263 26.63 14.14 9.38
N GLN A 264 27.18 12.92 9.31
CA GLN A 264 27.34 12.16 8.08
C GLN A 264 25.98 11.75 7.50
N VAL A 265 25.07 11.23 8.34
CA VAL A 265 23.70 10.86 7.93
C VAL A 265 22.94 12.10 7.48
N LEU A 266 23.06 13.21 8.22
CA LEU A 266 22.42 14.46 7.86
C LEU A 266 22.92 14.97 6.50
N SER A 267 24.24 14.95 6.27
CA SER A 267 24.84 15.36 4.99
C SER A 267 24.37 14.48 3.84
N ALA A 268 24.24 13.17 4.05
CA ALA A 268 23.70 12.25 3.06
C ALA A 268 22.22 12.53 2.75
N LYS A 269 21.40 12.83 3.77
CA LYS A 269 20.00 13.23 3.59
C LYS A 269 19.86 14.53 2.81
N VAL A 270 20.68 15.54 3.11
CA VAL A 270 20.70 16.80 2.37
C VAL A 270 21.05 16.54 0.90
N ARG A 271 22.09 15.75 0.63
CA ARG A 271 22.48 15.38 -0.74
C ARG A 271 21.35 14.65 -1.48
N PHE A 272 20.69 13.69 -0.82
CA PHE A 272 19.54 12.98 -1.39
C PHE A 272 18.37 13.92 -1.73
N TYR A 273 18.06 14.84 -0.81
CA TYR A 273 17.04 15.86 -1.00
C TYR A 273 17.39 16.81 -2.16
N THR A 274 18.64 17.26 -2.26
CA THR A 274 19.15 18.05 -3.40
C THR A 274 18.96 17.30 -4.73
N ASN A 275 19.29 16.00 -4.77
CA ASN A 275 19.06 15.18 -5.97
C ASN A 275 17.58 15.14 -6.36
N CYS A 276 16.66 15.05 -5.39
CA CYS A 276 15.22 15.11 -5.66
C CYS A 276 14.80 16.46 -6.26
N LEU A 277 15.33 17.56 -5.72
CA LEU A 277 15.08 18.91 -6.26
C LEU A 277 15.62 19.06 -7.68
N MET A 278 16.78 18.47 -7.99
CA MET A 278 17.36 18.46 -9.33
C MET A 278 16.46 17.73 -10.34
N GLN A 279 15.89 16.59 -9.95
CA GLN A 279 14.90 15.88 -10.78
C GLN A 279 13.67 16.75 -11.06
N LEU A 280 13.15 17.46 -10.06
CA LEU A 280 12.05 18.42 -10.26
C LEU A 280 12.45 19.57 -11.19
N SER A 281 13.68 20.06 -11.11
CA SER A 281 14.19 21.11 -12.00
C SER A 281 14.14 20.67 -13.47
N ILE A 282 14.61 19.46 -13.77
CA ILE A 282 14.57 18.87 -15.12
C ILE A 282 13.14 18.82 -15.63
N VAL A 283 12.20 18.32 -14.82
CA VAL A 283 10.79 18.20 -15.21
C VAL A 283 10.11 19.57 -15.35
N SER A 284 10.47 20.55 -14.52
CA SER A 284 9.96 21.93 -14.60
C SER A 284 10.34 22.65 -15.90
N ASN A 285 11.43 22.21 -16.54
CA ASN A 285 11.96 22.75 -17.78
C ASN A 285 11.37 22.05 -19.01
N THR A 286 10.94 20.80 -18.88
CA THR A 286 10.48 19.97 -20.00
C THR A 286 8.95 19.83 -20.06
N THR A 287 8.24 20.01 -18.95
CA THR A 287 6.80 19.76 -18.87
C THR A 287 6.07 20.84 -18.07
N GLN A 288 4.74 20.88 -18.22
CA GLN A 288 3.86 21.76 -17.44
C GLN A 288 3.29 21.12 -16.16
N GLN A 289 3.66 19.88 -15.83
CA GLN A 289 3.05 19.11 -14.73
C GLN A 289 3.08 19.85 -13.38
N LEU A 290 4.19 20.53 -13.08
CA LEU A 290 4.36 21.27 -11.82
C LEU A 290 3.61 22.61 -11.76
N TYR A 291 3.00 23.05 -12.87
CA TYR A 291 2.29 24.33 -12.97
C TYR A 291 0.76 24.15 -13.01
N VAL A 292 0.27 22.93 -12.84
CA VAL A 292 -1.16 22.62 -12.77
C VAL A 292 -1.66 22.82 -11.32
N GLU A 293 -2.87 23.36 -11.18
CA GLU A 293 -3.51 23.50 -9.87
C GLU A 293 -4.11 22.17 -9.39
N PRO A 294 -4.11 21.86 -8.07
CA PRO A 294 -3.69 22.73 -6.96
C PRO A 294 -2.19 22.64 -6.61
N LEU A 295 -1.41 21.84 -7.34
CA LEU A 295 -0.01 21.57 -7.03
C LEU A 295 0.85 22.84 -7.11
N ARG A 296 0.65 23.66 -8.15
CA ARG A 296 1.37 24.93 -8.32
C ARG A 296 1.20 25.84 -7.11
N SER A 297 -0.02 26.06 -6.65
CA SER A 297 -0.28 26.88 -5.46
C SER A 297 0.41 26.33 -4.22
N ARG A 298 0.49 25.00 -4.05
CA ARG A 298 1.22 24.39 -2.93
C ARG A 298 2.72 24.63 -3.04
N LEU A 299 3.31 24.45 -4.23
CA LEU A 299 4.72 24.72 -4.46
C LEU A 299 5.09 26.19 -4.22
N ILE A 300 4.20 27.15 -4.49
CA ILE A 300 4.48 28.57 -4.21
C ILE A 300 4.40 28.86 -2.71
N ASN A 301 3.42 28.28 -2.02
CA ASN A 301 3.04 28.74 -0.67
C ASN A 301 3.55 27.85 0.48
N LYS A 302 4.12 26.67 0.19
CA LYS A 302 4.58 25.73 1.22
C LYS A 302 6.12 25.64 1.25
N PRO A 303 6.70 25.26 2.41
CA PRO A 303 8.14 25.05 2.51
C PRO A 303 8.56 23.71 1.90
N TRP A 304 9.44 23.77 0.91
CA TRP A 304 10.05 22.59 0.26
C TRP A 304 11.42 22.88 -0.33
N CYS A 305 11.79 24.15 -0.51
CA CYS A 305 13.08 24.55 -1.04
C CYS A 305 14.14 24.45 0.06
N LEU A 306 15.24 23.80 -0.27
CA LEU A 306 16.47 23.80 0.50
C LEU A 306 17.18 25.14 0.33
N ALA A 307 17.50 25.80 1.44
CA ALA A 307 18.23 27.07 1.47
C ALA A 307 19.40 26.99 2.45
N TYR A 308 20.44 27.77 2.17
CA TYR A 308 21.63 27.89 3.01
C TYR A 308 21.85 29.33 3.41
N GLN A 309 22.48 29.54 4.56
CA GLN A 309 22.90 30.86 5.03
C GLN A 309 24.41 30.87 5.23
N ILE A 310 25.05 32.00 4.95
CA ILE A 310 26.48 32.18 5.25
C ILE A 310 26.61 32.44 6.77
N PRO A 311 27.36 31.60 7.51
CA PRO A 311 27.53 31.79 8.95
C PRO A 311 28.26 33.09 9.28
N GLU A 312 28.04 33.59 10.51
CA GLU A 312 28.74 34.77 10.97
C GLU A 312 30.25 34.54 11.05
N GLY A 313 31.02 35.40 10.37
CA GLY A 313 32.49 35.32 10.37
C GLY A 313 33.09 34.35 9.35
N SER A 314 32.30 33.76 8.45
CA SER A 314 32.81 33.08 7.25
C SER A 314 32.50 33.85 5.97
N ASN A 315 33.31 33.61 4.94
CA ASN A 315 33.08 34.10 3.57
C ASN A 315 32.60 32.98 2.63
N GLU A 316 32.36 31.79 3.18
CA GLU A 316 31.93 30.60 2.45
C GLU A 316 30.60 30.09 3.03
N ILE A 317 29.74 29.62 2.13
CA ILE A 317 28.50 28.91 2.48
C ILE A 317 28.91 27.58 3.11
N LYS A 318 28.67 27.42 4.43
CA LYS A 318 28.81 26.12 5.07
C LYS A 318 27.51 25.36 4.90
N TYR A 319 27.56 24.27 4.12
CA TYR A 319 26.46 23.32 3.93
C TYR A 319 25.90 22.67 5.22
N GLN A 320 26.48 22.97 6.39
CA GLN A 320 26.08 22.45 7.70
C GLN A 320 24.86 23.16 8.30
N GLU A 321 24.55 24.39 7.88
CA GLU A 321 23.36 25.13 8.30
C GLU A 321 22.41 25.32 7.12
N PHE A 322 21.50 24.36 6.95
CA PHE A 322 20.44 24.41 5.94
C PHE A 322 19.08 24.58 6.59
N GLN A 323 18.15 25.15 5.83
CA GLN A 323 16.74 25.25 6.21
C GLN A 323 15.85 24.87 5.02
N ILE A 324 14.71 24.25 5.30
CA ILE A 324 13.64 24.07 4.31
C ILE A 324 12.62 25.21 4.46
N THR A 325 12.46 26.02 3.42
CA THR A 325 11.56 27.19 3.42
C THR A 325 10.75 27.29 2.11
N LYS A 326 9.82 28.25 2.05
CA LYS A 326 9.03 28.52 0.85
C LYS A 326 9.86 29.32 -0.17
N PRO A 327 9.59 29.19 -1.48
CA PRO A 327 10.39 29.87 -2.51
C PRO A 327 10.50 31.39 -2.33
N SER A 328 9.44 32.05 -1.86
CA SER A 328 9.41 33.52 -1.69
C SER A 328 10.37 34.06 -0.63
N ASP A 329 10.86 33.20 0.27
CA ASP A 329 11.77 33.57 1.35
C ASP A 329 13.24 33.28 0.99
N ILE A 330 13.48 32.81 -0.25
CA ILE A 330 14.81 32.49 -0.76
C ILE A 330 15.25 33.57 -1.73
N TYR A 331 16.52 33.93 -1.60
CA TYR A 331 17.20 34.83 -2.50
C TYR A 331 18.16 34.08 -3.44
N LEU A 332 18.26 34.56 -4.65
CA LEU A 332 19.17 34.06 -5.67
C LEU A 332 20.40 34.96 -5.68
N ASP A 333 21.57 34.37 -5.49
CA ASP A 333 22.83 35.12 -5.45
C ASP A 333 23.35 35.40 -6.86
N ASP A 334 23.40 36.67 -7.22
CA ASP A 334 24.04 37.21 -8.42
C ASP A 334 25.28 38.07 -8.13
N ASP A 335 25.51 38.44 -6.86
CA ASP A 335 26.66 39.18 -6.39
C ASP A 335 26.97 38.75 -4.95
N ASN A 336 27.97 37.86 -4.84
CA ASN A 336 28.38 37.23 -3.59
C ASN A 336 28.73 38.25 -2.48
N GLN A 337 29.06 39.50 -2.83
CA GLN A 337 29.27 40.54 -1.82
C GLN A 337 27.99 40.85 -1.02
N TYR A 338 26.83 40.83 -1.67
CA TYR A 338 25.56 41.02 -0.98
C TYR A 338 25.21 39.82 -0.13
N ALA A 339 25.42 38.59 -0.65
CA ALA A 339 25.22 37.38 0.13
C ALA A 339 26.06 37.38 1.41
N ILE A 340 27.34 37.77 1.34
CA ILE A 340 28.23 37.85 2.51
C ILE A 340 27.80 38.94 3.49
N LYS A 341 27.41 40.13 3.01
CA LYS A 341 27.07 41.30 3.85
C LYS A 341 25.70 41.16 4.52
N LEU A 342 24.70 40.74 3.76
CA LEU A 342 23.30 40.68 4.20
C LEU A 342 22.94 39.31 4.79
N ARG A 343 23.71 38.27 4.45
CA ARG A 343 23.51 36.87 4.87
C ARG A 343 22.06 36.41 4.71
N PRO A 344 21.42 36.59 3.54
CA PRO A 344 20.07 36.07 3.33
C PRO A 344 20.08 34.54 3.22
N LEU A 345 18.90 33.94 3.26
CA LEU A 345 18.73 32.54 2.87
C LEU A 345 18.86 32.42 1.35
N CYS A 346 19.95 31.79 0.90
CA CYS A 346 20.29 31.63 -0.50
C CYS A 346 19.90 30.25 -1.05
N ALA A 347 19.57 30.21 -2.33
CA ALA A 347 19.43 28.96 -3.07
C ALA A 347 20.77 28.20 -3.16
N PRO A 348 20.76 26.87 -3.36
CA PRO A 348 21.95 26.11 -3.72
C PRO A 348 22.59 26.64 -5.03
N GLU A 349 23.92 26.55 -5.15
CA GLU A 349 24.70 27.12 -6.27
C GLU A 349 24.40 26.45 -7.63
N GLU A 350 23.77 25.27 -7.63
CA GLU A 350 23.42 24.56 -8.84
C GLU A 350 22.47 25.39 -9.72
N LYS A 351 22.93 25.75 -10.93
CA LYS A 351 22.17 26.56 -11.91
C LYS A 351 20.73 26.07 -12.14
N GLN A 352 20.53 24.75 -12.12
CA GLN A 352 19.22 24.14 -12.29
C GLN A 352 18.27 24.46 -11.13
N LEU A 353 18.77 24.49 -9.89
CA LEU A 353 17.99 24.82 -8.71
C LEU A 353 17.68 26.32 -8.64
N ILE A 354 18.64 27.17 -9.00
CA ILE A 354 18.42 28.61 -9.14
C ILE A 354 17.26 28.90 -10.08
N GLN A 355 17.25 28.27 -11.27
CA GLN A 355 16.15 28.43 -12.23
C GLN A 355 14.82 27.90 -11.71
N LEU A 356 14.83 26.73 -11.06
CA LEU A 356 13.65 26.14 -10.45
C LEU A 356 13.05 27.09 -9.40
N TYR A 357 13.86 27.59 -8.48
CA TYR A 357 13.39 28.45 -7.38
C TYR A 357 12.87 29.78 -7.92
N LYS A 358 13.53 30.36 -8.93
CA LYS A 358 13.06 31.57 -9.64
C LYS A 358 11.64 31.39 -10.18
N LYS A 359 11.34 30.25 -10.80
CA LYS A 359 10.01 29.95 -11.37
C LYS A 359 8.88 29.92 -10.33
N PHE A 360 9.21 29.58 -9.08
CA PHE A 360 8.24 29.45 -7.99
C PHE A 360 8.24 30.65 -7.02
N GLY A 361 9.04 31.69 -7.27
CA GLY A 361 8.91 32.99 -6.59
C GLY A 361 10.14 33.50 -5.85
N ALA A 362 11.29 32.82 -5.94
CA ALA A 362 12.55 33.36 -5.42
C ALA A 362 12.99 34.61 -6.20
N LYS A 363 13.68 35.54 -5.51
CA LYS A 363 14.09 36.84 -6.05
C LYS A 363 15.60 36.97 -6.09
N TRP A 364 16.15 37.74 -7.03
CA TRP A 364 17.57 38.09 -6.99
C TRP A 364 17.86 39.04 -5.83
N ILE A 365 19.05 38.90 -5.23
CA ILE A 365 19.47 39.78 -4.14
C ILE A 365 19.58 41.22 -4.65
N SER A 366 20.17 41.42 -5.84
CA SER A 366 20.31 42.75 -6.45
C SER A 366 18.97 43.50 -6.63
N ASP A 367 17.90 42.78 -6.96
CA ASP A 367 16.55 43.35 -7.12
C ASP A 367 15.95 43.83 -5.78
N CYS A 368 16.53 43.42 -4.65
CA CYS A 368 16.03 43.69 -3.30
C CYS A 368 16.90 44.67 -2.51
N VAL A 369 17.99 45.18 -3.09
CA VAL A 369 18.96 46.03 -2.40
C VAL A 369 19.12 47.35 -3.11
N GLU A 370 19.04 48.46 -2.36
CA GLU A 370 19.31 49.80 -2.88
C GLU A 370 20.76 50.21 -2.56
N ARG A 371 21.53 50.61 -3.58
CA ARG A 371 22.88 51.16 -3.39
C ARG A 371 22.78 52.64 -3.04
N THR A 372 23.06 52.98 -1.78
CA THR A 372 23.20 54.38 -1.36
C THR A 372 24.67 54.79 -1.39
N LEU A 373 25.03 55.72 -2.27
CA LEU A 373 26.36 56.35 -2.27
C LEU A 373 26.40 57.41 -1.17
N ILE A 374 27.12 57.14 -0.09
CA ILE A 374 27.43 58.15 0.93
C ILE A 374 28.70 58.85 0.50
N ASN A 375 28.59 60.07 -0.03
CA ASN A 375 29.74 60.95 -0.21
C ASN A 375 30.25 61.37 1.17
N LEU A 376 31.23 60.63 1.68
CA LEU A 376 32.07 61.09 2.77
C LEU A 376 32.93 62.23 2.19
N GLY A 377 32.39 63.44 2.24
CA GLY A 377 33.12 64.64 1.86
C GLY A 377 34.46 64.65 2.59
N LEU A 378 35.55 64.56 1.85
CA LEU A 378 36.87 64.90 2.33
C LEU A 378 36.83 66.35 2.78
N CYS A 379 36.69 66.57 4.09
CA CYS A 379 37.07 67.84 4.70
C CYS A 379 38.60 67.89 4.60
N LEU A 380 39.09 68.53 3.56
CA LEU A 380 40.48 68.93 3.39
C LEU A 380 40.86 70.01 4.42
#